data_AF-A0A9E3VEW0-F1
#
_entry.id   AF-A0A9E3VEW0-F1
#
_cell.length_a   1.000
_cell.length_b   1.000
_cell.length_c   1.000
_cell.angle_alpha   90.00
_cell.angle_beta   90.00
_cell.angle_gamma   90.00
#
_symmetry.space_group_name_H-M   'P 1'
#
loop_
_entity.id
_entity.type
_entity.pdbx_description
1 polymer ?
#
loop_
_entity_poly.entity_id
_entity_poly.type
_entity_poly.pdbx_seq_one_letter_code
_entity_poly.pdbx_strand_id
1 'polypeptide(L)'
;MRLPIAALLVLTACGPELEATVAGAPEEGDAFEVVAGELSTAETAMVLRYVNGPEAVMSHLVLDAHVTARGANNIEAHAHGFDRILGNADDDRIDSLAELDAIPYVGTSAMASIADFAIPHYGPGSVLVKDVSFAPDEQVNLMAEANRIDLSASTGINFEAGRLLFAGRPYTSFAQVMKIDAIGNEDYRALRAWAKAHPAHPPTGPAGSCNGQGGTYDGVAFTAAEECHAVEFLNLARFSEMAPLTAAARDLAYRSNPEGTWTLGTRFSRWVNLKDFSSRPNIGATALRGIKTAAAAWTKHGLSYDTVASTYANRVALDGVGVWLDKVYVTKLFPAEQDGTWRWECAEVRDSPSARNYFRACFQLIGADSSSGCTDGGCWTGKLHTWVGVQGYVRPSSISGTGGWKVAATYHGTWEPSANVP
;
A
#
# COMPACT_ATOMS: atom_id res chain seq x y z
N MET A 1 -38.02 35.89 -49.52
CA MET A 1 -38.20 34.48 -49.94
C MET A 1 -38.03 33.64 -48.69
N ARG A 2 -39.07 33.31 -47.90
CA ARG A 2 -40.16 32.34 -48.14
C ARG A 2 -39.66 30.96 -48.63
N LEU A 3 -39.44 30.06 -47.65
CA LEU A 3 -39.91 28.65 -47.49
C LEU A 3 -39.55 27.62 -48.62
N PRO A 4 -39.62 26.27 -48.44
CA PRO A 4 -39.70 25.43 -47.21
C PRO A 4 -39.16 23.95 -47.29
N ILE A 5 -39.43 23.16 -46.22
CA ILE A 5 -39.67 21.67 -46.10
C ILE A 5 -38.52 20.66 -46.21
N ALA A 6 -38.29 19.90 -45.12
CA ALA A 6 -38.47 18.43 -44.99
C ALA A 6 -37.76 17.96 -43.69
N ALA A 7 -38.44 17.68 -42.58
CA ALA A 7 -39.28 16.51 -42.27
C ALA A 7 -38.55 15.16 -42.27
N LEU A 8 -38.42 14.63 -41.05
CA LEU A 8 -38.54 13.22 -40.64
C LEU A 8 -37.36 12.25 -40.89
N LEU A 9 -36.69 11.85 -39.79
CA LEU A 9 -36.44 10.43 -39.54
C LEU A 9 -36.43 10.16 -38.02
N VAL A 10 -37.38 9.35 -37.58
CA VAL A 10 -37.46 8.77 -36.24
C VAL A 10 -36.59 7.51 -36.24
N LEU A 11 -35.59 7.44 -35.35
CA LEU A 11 -34.89 6.20 -35.02
C LEU A 11 -35.22 5.87 -33.56
N THR A 12 -36.22 5.02 -33.41
CA THR A 12 -36.48 4.24 -32.20
C THR A 12 -35.34 3.24 -32.01
N ALA A 13 -34.45 3.50 -31.07
CA ALA A 13 -33.51 2.49 -30.58
C ALA A 13 -34.09 1.88 -29.29
N CYS A 14 -34.75 0.71 -29.42
CA CYS A 14 -34.89 -0.20 -28.31
C CYS A 14 -33.49 -0.73 -27.98
N GLY A 15 -32.91 -0.26 -26.88
CA GLY A 15 -31.73 -0.89 -26.29
C GLY A 15 -32.16 -2.19 -25.58
N PRO A 16 -31.42 -3.30 -25.72
CA PRO A 16 -31.65 -4.47 -24.89
C PRO A 16 -31.37 -4.13 -23.42
N GLU A 17 -32.31 -4.53 -22.58
CA GLU A 17 -32.21 -4.54 -21.13
C GLU A 17 -30.91 -5.26 -20.71
N LEU A 18 -30.01 -4.54 -20.05
CA LEU A 18 -28.80 -5.12 -19.47
C LEU A 18 -29.22 -5.98 -18.27
N GLU A 19 -29.56 -7.24 -18.52
CA GLU A 19 -29.43 -8.27 -17.49
C GLU A 19 -27.93 -8.50 -17.28
N ALA A 20 -27.40 -7.84 -16.24
CA ALA A 20 -26.08 -8.15 -15.69
C ALA A 20 -26.13 -9.57 -15.12
N THR A 21 -25.82 -10.55 -15.97
CA THR A 21 -25.48 -11.91 -15.56
C THR A 21 -24.13 -11.82 -14.83
N VAL A 22 -24.19 -11.73 -13.49
CA VAL A 22 -23.02 -11.97 -12.64
C VAL A 22 -22.71 -13.46 -12.73
N ALA A 23 -21.87 -13.82 -13.71
CA ALA A 23 -21.27 -15.13 -13.80
C ALA A 23 -20.24 -15.28 -12.66
N GLY A 24 -20.59 -16.08 -11.66
CA GLY A 24 -19.71 -16.38 -10.53
C GLY A 24 -20.45 -16.55 -9.21
N ALA A 25 -21.60 -17.23 -9.18
CA ALA A 25 -22.00 -17.90 -7.95
C ALA A 25 -21.03 -19.08 -7.75
N PRO A 26 -20.37 -19.21 -6.59
CA PRO A 26 -19.59 -20.42 -6.31
C PRO A 26 -20.54 -21.63 -6.41
N GLU A 27 -20.05 -22.70 -7.03
CA GLU A 27 -20.76 -23.98 -7.02
C GLU A 27 -21.05 -24.37 -5.57
N GLU A 28 -22.27 -24.86 -5.32
CA GLU A 28 -22.70 -25.42 -4.03
C GLU A 28 -21.85 -26.66 -3.69
N GLY A 29 -20.64 -26.41 -3.19
CA GLY A 29 -19.74 -27.42 -2.64
C GLY A 29 -19.71 -27.29 -1.13
N ASP A 30 -20.17 -28.34 -0.44
CA ASP A 30 -20.11 -28.58 1.02
C ASP A 30 -20.01 -27.32 1.88
N ALA A 31 -21.09 -26.55 1.90
CA ALA A 31 -21.29 -25.52 2.91
C ALA A 31 -21.30 -26.21 4.29
N PHE A 32 -20.47 -25.70 5.19
CA PHE A 32 -20.52 -25.98 6.61
C PHE A 32 -21.97 -25.78 7.09
N GLU A 33 -22.65 -26.86 7.48
CA GLU A 33 -24.04 -26.81 7.94
C GLU A 33 -24.07 -26.14 9.32
N VAL A 34 -24.12 -24.80 9.35
CA VAL A 34 -24.40 -24.06 10.59
C VAL A 34 -25.88 -24.24 10.91
N VAL A 35 -26.21 -25.27 11.69
CA VAL A 35 -27.57 -25.47 12.19
C VAL A 35 -27.88 -24.34 13.17
N ALA A 36 -29.02 -23.66 12.98
CA ALA A 36 -29.56 -22.70 13.94
C ALA A 36 -29.71 -23.38 15.32
N GLY A 37 -28.71 -23.20 16.19
CA GLY A 37 -28.56 -23.93 17.45
C GLY A 37 -27.10 -24.08 17.91
N GLU A 38 -26.11 -23.90 17.04
CA GLU A 38 -24.69 -24.06 17.39
C GLU A 38 -23.98 -22.78 17.83
N LEU A 39 -24.53 -21.60 17.52
CA LEU A 39 -23.96 -20.33 17.97
C LEU A 39 -24.18 -20.14 19.46
N SER A 40 -23.13 -19.73 20.17
CA SER A 40 -23.24 -19.29 21.56
C SER A 40 -24.15 -18.06 21.69
N THR A 41 -24.61 -17.75 22.91
CA THR A 41 -25.37 -16.53 23.18
C THR A 41 -24.61 -15.26 22.76
N ALA A 42 -23.28 -15.27 22.90
CA ALA A 42 -22.44 -14.15 22.50
C ALA A 42 -22.39 -14.01 20.97
N GLU A 43 -22.19 -15.09 20.23
CA GLU A 43 -22.16 -15.08 18.76
C GLU A 43 -23.52 -14.73 18.17
N THR A 44 -24.61 -15.23 18.78
CA THR A 44 -25.98 -14.85 18.42
C THR A 44 -26.18 -13.35 18.55
N ALA A 45 -25.72 -12.74 19.64
CA ALA A 45 -25.80 -11.30 19.82
C ALA A 45 -24.96 -10.52 18.79
N MET A 46 -23.83 -11.06 18.33
CA MET A 46 -23.01 -10.46 17.27
C MET A 46 -23.72 -10.47 15.91
N VAL A 47 -24.33 -11.61 15.55
CA VAL A 47 -25.14 -11.75 14.33
C VAL A 47 -26.30 -10.77 14.34
N LEU A 48 -27.10 -10.75 15.41
CA LEU A 48 -28.23 -9.84 15.55
C LEU A 48 -27.82 -8.37 15.58
N ARG A 49 -26.65 -8.06 16.16
CA ARG A 49 -26.10 -6.70 16.13
C ARG A 49 -25.70 -6.28 14.72
N TYR A 50 -25.15 -7.19 13.92
CA TYR A 50 -24.77 -6.91 12.54
C TYR A 50 -26.01 -6.67 11.66
N VAL A 51 -26.97 -7.60 11.62
CA VAL A 51 -28.14 -7.51 10.71
C VAL A 51 -29.11 -6.37 11.06
N ASN A 52 -29.07 -5.86 12.29
CA ASN A 52 -29.82 -4.67 12.70
C ASN A 52 -28.98 -3.37 12.66
N GLY A 53 -27.73 -3.46 12.21
CA GLY A 53 -26.77 -2.36 12.23
C GLY A 53 -26.82 -1.49 10.96
N PRO A 54 -26.12 -0.35 10.96
CA PRO A 54 -26.00 0.53 9.79
C PRO A 54 -25.23 -0.11 8.61
N GLU A 55 -24.52 -1.21 8.86
CA GLU A 55 -23.84 -2.00 7.82
C GLU A 55 -24.74 -3.05 7.17
N ALA A 56 -25.94 -3.31 7.68
CA ALA A 56 -26.87 -4.31 7.12
C ALA A 56 -27.58 -3.83 5.84
N VAL A 57 -26.85 -3.11 4.99
CA VAL A 57 -27.34 -2.63 3.69
C VAL A 57 -27.04 -3.62 2.59
N MET A 58 -27.84 -3.63 1.52
CA MET A 58 -27.75 -4.64 0.47
C MET A 58 -26.34 -4.80 -0.11
N SER A 59 -25.64 -3.69 -0.38
CA SER A 59 -24.30 -3.72 -0.95
C SER A 59 -23.29 -4.43 -0.03
N HIS A 60 -23.39 -4.20 1.27
CA HIS A 60 -22.48 -4.74 2.25
C HIS A 60 -22.78 -6.22 2.57
N LEU A 61 -24.06 -6.57 2.71
CA LEU A 61 -24.49 -7.96 2.88
C LEU A 61 -24.03 -8.84 1.70
N VAL A 62 -24.05 -8.31 0.46
CA VAL A 62 -23.58 -9.04 -0.73
C VAL A 62 -22.05 -9.08 -0.83
N LEU A 63 -21.38 -7.94 -0.73
CA LEU A 63 -19.95 -7.85 -1.03
C LEU A 63 -19.08 -8.37 0.11
N ASP A 64 -19.45 -8.10 1.37
CA ASP A 64 -18.61 -8.38 2.54
C ASP A 64 -19.07 -9.63 3.29
N ALA A 65 -20.39 -9.83 3.45
CA ALA A 65 -20.95 -11.00 4.11
C ALA A 65 -21.40 -12.10 3.14
N HIS A 66 -21.16 -11.96 1.84
CA HIS A 66 -21.41 -12.98 0.81
C HIS A 66 -22.84 -13.57 0.82
N VAL A 67 -23.84 -12.78 1.23
CA VAL A 67 -25.25 -13.13 1.16
C VAL A 67 -25.76 -12.92 -0.27
N THR A 68 -26.65 -13.79 -0.75
CA THR A 68 -27.28 -13.58 -2.07
C THR A 68 -28.00 -12.24 -2.13
N ALA A 69 -28.03 -11.58 -3.29
CA ALA A 69 -28.68 -10.27 -3.44
C ALA A 69 -30.17 -10.29 -3.00
N ARG A 70 -30.88 -11.40 -3.22
CA ARG A 70 -32.27 -11.57 -2.76
C ARG A 70 -32.37 -11.64 -1.23
N GLY A 71 -31.54 -12.46 -0.60
CA GLY A 71 -31.49 -12.54 0.87
C GLY A 71 -31.08 -11.20 1.49
N ALA A 72 -30.04 -10.56 0.96
CA ALA A 72 -29.56 -9.26 1.40
C ALA A 72 -30.64 -8.16 1.31
N ASN A 73 -31.33 -8.08 0.17
CA ASN A 73 -32.43 -7.14 -0.02
C ASN A 73 -33.57 -7.35 1.00
N ASN A 74 -33.89 -8.61 1.31
CA ASN A 74 -34.98 -8.92 2.23
C ASN A 74 -34.58 -8.69 3.69
N ILE A 75 -33.33 -8.96 4.06
CA ILE A 75 -32.80 -8.61 5.39
C ILE A 75 -32.85 -7.10 5.59
N GLU A 76 -32.32 -6.32 4.65
CA GLU A 76 -32.32 -4.85 4.73
C GLU A 76 -33.74 -4.29 4.80
N ALA A 77 -34.65 -4.75 3.93
CA ALA A 77 -36.04 -4.29 3.91
C ALA A 77 -36.84 -4.68 5.17
N HIS A 78 -36.46 -5.79 5.83
CA HIS A 78 -37.05 -6.16 7.11
C HIS A 78 -36.50 -5.25 8.21
N ALA A 79 -35.17 -5.19 8.36
CA ALA A 79 -34.51 -4.47 9.44
C ALA A 79 -34.69 -2.94 9.40
N HIS A 80 -34.66 -2.34 8.20
CA HIS A 80 -34.63 -0.87 7.98
C HIS A 80 -35.93 -0.34 7.36
N GLY A 81 -36.99 -1.14 7.37
CA GLY A 81 -38.29 -0.73 6.84
C GLY A 81 -38.31 -0.52 5.32
N PHE A 82 -39.35 0.16 4.85
CA PHE A 82 -39.62 0.31 3.42
C PHE A 82 -38.69 1.34 2.76
N ASP A 83 -38.30 2.37 3.50
CA ASP A 83 -37.44 3.45 2.99
C ASP A 83 -35.94 3.11 3.05
N ARG A 84 -35.56 2.02 3.74
CA ARG A 84 -34.17 1.58 3.96
C ARG A 84 -33.33 2.60 4.71
N ILE A 85 -33.96 3.42 5.54
CA ILE A 85 -33.29 4.44 6.35
C ILE A 85 -33.35 4.01 7.80
N LEU A 86 -32.23 3.48 8.29
CA LEU A 86 -32.10 3.09 9.69
C LEU A 86 -32.39 4.25 10.65
N GLY A 87 -33.13 3.96 11.70
CA GLY A 87 -33.52 4.86 12.78
C GLY A 87 -34.94 5.42 12.64
N ASN A 88 -35.71 4.98 11.64
CA ASN A 88 -37.06 5.44 11.38
C ASN A 88 -38.12 4.58 12.07
N ALA A 89 -39.38 5.04 12.00
CA ALA A 89 -40.49 4.40 12.71
C ALA A 89 -40.96 3.08 12.07
N ASP A 90 -40.56 2.81 10.82
CA ASP A 90 -40.89 1.61 10.07
C ASP A 90 -39.79 0.53 10.13
N ASP A 91 -38.69 0.76 10.86
CA ASP A 91 -37.70 -0.27 11.17
C ASP A 91 -38.33 -1.42 11.96
N ASP A 92 -38.18 -2.66 11.48
CA ASP A 92 -38.57 -3.88 12.19
C ASP A 92 -37.33 -4.68 12.56
N ARG A 93 -36.88 -4.52 13.81
CA ARG A 93 -35.63 -5.14 14.26
C ARG A 93 -35.78 -6.66 14.32
N ILE A 94 -34.81 -7.35 13.76
CA ILE A 94 -34.70 -8.80 13.81
C ILE A 94 -34.30 -9.20 15.24
N ASP A 95 -35.22 -9.79 15.99
CA ASP A 95 -35.08 -10.08 17.42
C ASP A 95 -34.43 -11.44 17.70
N SER A 96 -34.43 -12.36 16.73
CA SER A 96 -33.91 -13.72 16.91
C SER A 96 -33.34 -14.35 15.64
N LEU A 97 -32.49 -15.37 15.80
CA LEU A 97 -31.99 -16.14 14.65
C LEU A 97 -33.10 -16.92 13.94
N ALA A 98 -34.15 -17.32 14.66
CA ALA A 98 -35.31 -17.98 14.08
C ALA A 98 -36.12 -17.03 13.19
N GLU A 99 -36.17 -15.75 13.54
CA GLU A 99 -36.76 -14.72 12.69
C GLU A 99 -35.88 -14.46 11.47
N LEU A 100 -34.57 -14.31 11.65
CA LEU A 100 -33.62 -14.13 10.54
C LEU A 100 -33.72 -15.27 9.51
N ASP A 101 -33.77 -16.53 9.96
CA ASP A 101 -33.93 -17.72 9.11
C ASP A 101 -35.33 -17.82 8.46
N ALA A 102 -36.34 -17.15 9.04
CA ALA A 102 -37.67 -17.09 8.44
C ALA A 102 -37.78 -16.06 7.31
N ILE A 103 -36.79 -15.18 7.14
CA ILE A 103 -36.77 -14.18 6.06
C ILE A 103 -36.58 -14.91 4.72
N PRO A 104 -37.41 -14.65 3.68
CA PRO A 104 -37.28 -15.33 2.41
C PRO A 104 -35.88 -15.21 1.81
N TYR A 105 -35.33 -16.33 1.35
CA TYR A 105 -33.96 -16.48 0.81
C TYR A 105 -32.83 -16.34 1.84
N VAL A 106 -33.15 -16.27 3.13
CA VAL A 106 -32.18 -16.38 4.24
C VAL A 106 -32.32 -17.77 4.81
N GLY A 107 -31.59 -18.73 4.23
CA GLY A 107 -31.50 -20.09 4.78
C GLY A 107 -30.14 -20.34 5.43
N THR A 108 -29.85 -21.60 5.73
CA THR A 108 -28.63 -22.07 6.40
C THR A 108 -27.33 -21.49 5.82
N SER A 109 -27.19 -21.45 4.49
CA SER A 109 -25.99 -20.88 3.85
C SER A 109 -25.85 -19.37 4.08
N ALA A 110 -26.95 -18.60 4.02
CA ALA A 110 -26.91 -17.18 4.31
C ALA A 110 -26.60 -16.94 5.80
N MET A 111 -27.19 -17.73 6.69
CA MET A 111 -26.91 -17.69 8.12
C MET A 111 -25.44 -17.94 8.44
N ALA A 112 -24.82 -18.93 7.79
CA ALA A 112 -23.39 -19.21 7.91
C ALA A 112 -22.54 -18.02 7.45
N SER A 113 -22.80 -17.46 6.26
CA SER A 113 -22.02 -16.31 5.75
C SER A 113 -22.19 -15.05 6.61
N ILE A 114 -23.39 -14.81 7.16
CA ILE A 114 -23.65 -13.73 8.11
C ILE A 114 -22.85 -13.94 9.40
N ALA A 115 -22.83 -15.16 9.94
CA ALA A 115 -22.07 -15.49 11.14
C ALA A 115 -20.56 -15.35 10.94
N ASP A 116 -20.03 -15.87 9.83
CA ASP A 116 -18.63 -15.77 9.43
C ASP A 116 -18.16 -14.31 9.36
N PHE A 117 -19.02 -13.42 8.88
CA PHE A 117 -18.74 -11.99 8.89
C PHE A 117 -18.93 -11.35 10.28
N ALA A 118 -20.07 -11.59 10.93
CA ALA A 118 -20.46 -10.85 12.12
C ALA A 118 -19.56 -11.14 13.32
N ILE A 119 -19.13 -12.39 13.51
CA ILE A 119 -18.40 -12.80 14.71
C ILE A 119 -17.05 -12.07 14.84
N PRO A 120 -16.17 -12.01 13.81
CA PRO A 120 -14.93 -11.24 13.87
C PRO A 120 -15.15 -9.72 14.01
N HIS A 121 -16.19 -9.18 13.39
CA HIS A 121 -16.40 -7.73 13.28
C HIS A 121 -17.24 -7.15 14.42
N TYR A 122 -18.01 -7.94 15.15
CA TYR A 122 -18.87 -7.46 16.25
C TYR A 122 -18.51 -8.09 17.60
N GLY A 123 -17.47 -8.93 17.62
CA GLY A 123 -16.93 -9.56 18.82
C GLY A 123 -16.01 -8.67 19.67
N PRO A 124 -15.43 -9.22 20.75
CA PRO A 124 -14.55 -8.48 21.65
C PRO A 124 -13.35 -7.86 20.92
N GLY A 125 -13.13 -6.56 21.17
CA GLY A 125 -12.02 -5.82 20.59
C GLY A 125 -12.30 -5.22 19.20
N SER A 126 -13.45 -5.50 18.59
CA SER A 126 -13.85 -4.79 17.38
C SER A 126 -14.19 -3.33 17.67
N VAL A 127 -13.98 -2.47 16.68
CA VAL A 127 -14.19 -1.03 16.81
C VAL A 127 -15.03 -0.52 15.65
N LEU A 128 -16.15 0.13 15.97
CA LEU A 128 -17.05 0.76 15.00
C LEU A 128 -16.61 2.20 14.74
N VAL A 129 -16.33 2.54 13.48
CA VAL A 129 -15.90 3.86 13.03
C VAL A 129 -16.77 4.31 11.89
N LYS A 130 -17.60 5.33 12.13
CA LYS A 130 -18.52 5.88 11.12
C LYS A 130 -19.26 4.79 10.33
N ASP A 131 -19.91 3.90 11.07
CA ASP A 131 -20.67 2.78 10.52
C ASP A 131 -19.84 1.72 9.77
N VAL A 132 -18.55 1.62 10.08
CA VAL A 132 -17.66 0.57 9.58
C VAL A 132 -16.97 -0.09 10.76
N SER A 133 -17.27 -1.36 10.99
CA SER A 133 -16.71 -2.15 12.07
C SER A 133 -15.42 -2.79 11.59
N PHE A 134 -14.35 -2.57 12.35
CA PHE A 134 -13.03 -3.16 12.12
C PHE A 134 -12.79 -4.29 13.12
N ALA A 135 -12.48 -5.47 12.60
CA ALA A 135 -12.00 -6.58 13.43
C ALA A 135 -10.62 -6.24 14.05
N PRO A 136 -10.24 -6.87 15.18
CA PRO A 136 -9.00 -6.53 15.88
C PRO A 136 -7.73 -6.64 15.01
N ASP A 137 -7.66 -7.62 14.13
CA ASP A 137 -6.58 -7.81 13.17
C ASP A 137 -6.57 -6.71 12.10
N GLU A 138 -7.74 -6.36 11.54
CA GLU A 138 -7.86 -5.27 10.57
C GLU A 138 -7.40 -3.92 11.14
N GLN A 139 -7.66 -3.64 12.42
CA GLN A 139 -7.16 -2.45 13.10
C GLN A 139 -5.62 -2.41 13.11
N VAL A 140 -4.99 -3.55 13.42
CA VAL A 140 -3.53 -3.70 13.43
C VAL A 140 -2.97 -3.56 12.01
N ASN A 141 -3.59 -4.21 11.04
CA ASN A 141 -3.21 -4.17 9.63
C ASN A 141 -3.26 -2.75 9.09
N LEU A 142 -4.36 -2.03 9.35
CA LEU A 142 -4.52 -0.65 8.92
C LEU A 142 -3.50 0.28 9.58
N MET A 143 -3.26 0.17 10.89
CA MET A 143 -2.22 0.98 11.54
C MET A 143 -0.83 0.71 10.97
N ALA A 144 -0.51 -0.55 10.71
CA ALA A 144 0.78 -0.93 10.14
C ALA A 144 0.96 -0.32 8.75
N GLU A 145 -0.03 -0.46 7.87
CA GLU A 145 -0.02 0.08 6.52
C GLU A 145 -0.02 1.61 6.52
N ALA A 146 -0.90 2.23 7.31
CA ALA A 146 -1.01 3.67 7.45
C ALA A 146 0.20 4.31 8.11
N ASN A 147 1.11 3.57 8.75
CA ASN A 147 2.43 4.06 9.16
C ASN A 147 3.50 3.82 8.09
N ARG A 148 3.33 2.81 7.25
CA ARG A 148 4.34 2.28 6.33
C ARG A 148 4.33 2.95 4.95
N ILE A 149 3.17 3.12 4.32
CA ILE A 149 3.04 3.58 2.93
C ILE A 149 2.06 4.71 2.78
N ASP A 150 2.28 5.62 1.85
CA ASP A 150 1.27 6.63 1.50
C ASP A 150 0.05 5.96 0.85
N LEU A 151 -1.10 6.01 1.54
CA LEU A 151 -2.36 5.41 1.08
C LEU A 151 -3.16 6.38 0.19
N SER A 152 -2.67 7.60 -0.07
CA SER A 152 -3.35 8.56 -0.96
C SER A 152 -3.49 8.05 -2.40
N ALA A 153 -2.73 7.01 -2.74
CA ALA A 153 -2.64 6.39 -4.05
C ALA A 153 -3.25 4.98 -4.10
N SER A 154 -3.96 4.56 -3.04
CA SER A 154 -4.53 3.23 -2.97
C SER A 154 -5.89 3.20 -3.67
N THR A 155 -6.10 2.22 -4.56
CA THR A 155 -7.37 2.03 -5.26
C THR A 155 -8.54 1.95 -4.27
N GLY A 156 -9.56 2.78 -4.46
CA GLY A 156 -10.75 2.83 -3.61
C GLY A 156 -10.67 3.77 -2.41
N ILE A 157 -9.46 4.20 -2.01
CA ILE A 157 -9.28 5.18 -0.93
C ILE A 157 -9.19 6.58 -1.56
N ASN A 158 -9.97 7.54 -1.06
CA ASN A 158 -9.87 8.92 -1.55
C ASN A 158 -8.46 9.50 -1.29
N PHE A 159 -7.94 10.22 -2.29
CA PHE A 159 -6.61 10.85 -2.20
C PHE A 159 -6.42 11.68 -0.93
N GLU A 160 -7.43 12.48 -0.57
CA GLU A 160 -7.38 13.34 0.61
C GLU A 160 -7.39 12.53 1.90
N ALA A 161 -8.19 11.47 1.97
CA ALA A 161 -8.20 10.56 3.12
C ALA A 161 -6.83 9.90 3.33
N GLY A 162 -6.22 9.38 2.26
CA GLY A 162 -4.88 8.79 2.33
C GLY A 162 -3.79 9.82 2.66
N ARG A 163 -3.90 11.05 2.16
CA ARG A 163 -2.98 12.16 2.50
C ARG A 163 -3.08 12.56 3.98
N LEU A 164 -4.28 12.61 4.54
CA LEU A 164 -4.51 12.89 5.95
C LEU A 164 -3.96 11.75 6.83
N LEU A 165 -4.18 10.49 6.43
CA LEU A 165 -3.55 9.34 7.07
C LEU A 165 -2.02 9.42 7.01
N PHE A 166 -1.45 9.88 5.90
CA PHE A 166 -0.01 10.07 5.78
C PHE A 166 0.51 11.16 6.73
N ALA A 167 -0.19 12.29 6.80
CA ALA A 167 0.21 13.43 7.63
C ALA A 167 0.11 13.17 9.14
N GLY A 168 -0.79 12.30 9.59
CA GLY A 168 -1.01 12.01 11.01
C GLY A 168 -0.02 11.02 11.64
N ARG A 169 0.97 10.52 10.89
CA ARG A 169 1.95 9.55 11.38
C ARG A 169 2.89 10.14 12.44
N PRO A 170 3.44 9.30 13.34
CA PRO A 170 3.15 7.87 13.48
C PRO A 170 1.91 7.59 14.34
N TYR A 171 1.13 6.58 13.96
CA TYR A 171 0.04 6.03 14.77
C TYR A 171 0.58 4.96 15.72
N THR A 172 0.36 5.17 17.01
CA THR A 172 0.59 4.21 18.10
C THR A 172 -0.68 3.51 18.57
N SER A 173 -1.86 3.96 18.10
CA SER A 173 -3.14 3.30 18.40
C SER A 173 -4.18 3.57 17.32
N PHE A 174 -5.15 2.65 17.18
CA PHE A 174 -6.21 2.78 16.19
C PHE A 174 -7.08 4.01 16.46
N ALA A 175 -7.24 4.36 17.73
CA ALA A 175 -7.92 5.58 18.15
C ALA A 175 -7.31 6.89 17.62
N GLN A 176 -6.03 6.91 17.24
CA GLN A 176 -5.45 8.07 16.57
C GLN A 176 -5.86 8.16 15.10
N VAL A 177 -6.00 7.02 14.42
CA VAL A 177 -6.52 6.93 13.05
C VAL A 177 -7.97 7.43 13.01
N MET A 178 -8.79 7.00 13.96
CA MET A 178 -10.22 7.38 14.03
C MET A 178 -10.48 8.86 14.28
N LYS A 179 -9.53 9.59 14.87
CA LYS A 179 -9.66 11.03 15.15
C LYS A 179 -9.56 11.92 13.90
N ILE A 180 -9.30 11.33 12.74
CA ILE A 180 -9.24 12.06 11.49
C ILE A 180 -10.67 12.20 10.97
N ASP A 181 -11.38 13.21 11.48
CA ASP A 181 -12.79 13.44 11.22
C ASP A 181 -13.13 13.66 9.73
N ALA A 182 -12.15 14.04 8.92
CA ALA A 182 -12.33 14.30 7.49
C ALA A 182 -12.37 13.02 6.62
N ILE A 183 -12.05 11.83 7.16
CA ILE A 183 -12.16 10.56 6.43
C ILE A 183 -13.62 10.10 6.45
N GLY A 184 -14.24 9.89 5.29
CA GLY A 184 -15.67 9.51 5.18
C GLY A 184 -15.93 8.02 5.41
N ASN A 185 -17.20 7.62 5.47
CA ASN A 185 -17.62 6.22 5.67
C ASN A 185 -17.11 5.32 4.52
N GLU A 186 -17.23 5.78 3.28
CA GLU A 186 -16.74 5.04 2.10
C GLU A 186 -15.22 4.86 2.13
N ASP A 187 -14.48 5.87 2.61
CA ASP A 187 -13.03 5.73 2.82
C ASP A 187 -12.73 4.70 3.90
N TYR A 188 -13.45 4.69 5.02
CA TYR A 188 -13.28 3.66 6.06
C TYR A 188 -13.61 2.25 5.55
N ARG A 189 -14.62 2.09 4.68
CA ARG A 189 -14.90 0.81 4.01
C ARG A 189 -13.73 0.37 3.13
N ALA A 190 -13.21 1.29 2.31
CA ALA A 190 -12.04 1.02 1.47
C ALA A 190 -10.78 0.73 2.30
N LEU A 191 -10.60 1.40 3.44
CA LEU A 191 -9.49 1.16 4.37
C LEU A 191 -9.62 -0.19 5.07
N ARG A 192 -10.84 -0.64 5.43
CA ARG A 192 -11.09 -2.00 5.95
C ARG A 192 -10.78 -3.06 4.90
N ALA A 193 -11.31 -2.88 3.68
CA ALA A 193 -11.01 -3.77 2.56
C ALA A 193 -9.49 -3.82 2.27
N TRP A 194 -8.81 -2.68 2.31
CA TRP A 194 -7.36 -2.61 2.21
C TRP A 194 -6.67 -3.39 3.33
N ALA A 195 -7.08 -3.20 4.58
CA ALA A 195 -6.52 -3.87 5.75
C ALA A 195 -6.73 -5.39 5.72
N LYS A 196 -7.86 -5.86 5.17
CA LYS A 196 -8.16 -7.28 4.95
C LYS A 196 -7.32 -7.89 3.83
N ALA A 197 -7.16 -7.17 2.71
CA ALA A 197 -6.36 -7.60 1.56
C ALA A 197 -4.85 -7.50 1.81
N HIS A 198 -4.45 -6.62 2.72
CA HIS A 198 -3.08 -6.43 3.18
C HIS A 198 -3.04 -6.78 4.65
N PRO A 199 -3.25 -8.06 5.00
CA PRO A 199 -3.00 -8.48 6.35
C PRO A 199 -1.60 -7.99 6.69
N ALA A 200 -1.44 -7.33 7.83
CA ALA A 200 -0.13 -7.29 8.40
C ALA A 200 0.20 -8.77 8.56
N HIS A 201 1.05 -9.31 7.67
CA HIS A 201 1.97 -10.35 8.08
C HIS A 201 2.68 -9.70 9.23
N PRO A 202 2.27 -9.95 10.48
CA PRO A 202 2.85 -9.16 11.54
C PRO A 202 4.32 -9.59 11.54
N PRO A 203 5.31 -8.67 11.47
CA PRO A 203 6.19 -8.71 12.62
C PRO A 203 5.26 -8.42 13.78
N THR A 204 5.03 -9.40 14.65
CA THR A 204 4.29 -9.20 15.89
C THR A 204 5.07 -8.20 16.72
N GLY A 205 4.76 -6.94 16.49
CA GLY A 205 5.32 -5.78 17.16
C GLY A 205 5.68 -4.65 16.21
N PRO A 206 6.08 -3.49 16.75
CA PRO A 206 6.46 -2.32 15.95
C PRO A 206 7.56 -2.68 14.95
N ALA A 207 7.70 -1.89 13.88
CA ALA A 207 8.86 -1.98 12.98
C ALA A 207 10.16 -2.11 13.80
N GLY A 208 10.72 -3.33 13.89
CA GLY A 208 11.77 -3.71 14.84
C GLY A 208 11.50 -4.96 15.71
N SER A 209 10.30 -5.57 15.67
CA SER A 209 10.03 -6.84 16.36
C SER A 209 10.41 -8.05 15.50
N CYS A 210 11.70 -8.31 15.41
CA CYS A 210 12.17 -9.55 14.83
C CYS A 210 11.89 -10.74 15.76
N ASN A 211 11.52 -11.89 15.17
CA ASN A 211 11.30 -13.18 15.86
C ASN A 211 12.52 -14.10 15.78
N GLY A 212 13.71 -13.52 15.64
CA GLY A 212 14.95 -14.20 15.32
C GLY A 212 15.30 -15.21 16.40
N GLN A 213 15.51 -16.44 15.98
CA GLN A 213 15.90 -17.54 16.85
C GLN A 213 17.44 -17.68 16.91
N GLY A 214 18.15 -16.91 16.07
CA GLY A 214 19.52 -17.19 15.72
C GLY A 214 19.59 -18.38 14.78
N GLY A 215 20.77 -18.63 14.22
CA GLY A 215 20.95 -19.71 13.26
C GLY A 215 22.26 -19.61 12.53
N THR A 216 22.50 -20.59 11.65
CA THR A 216 23.60 -20.54 10.70
C THR A 216 23.02 -20.47 9.30
N TYR A 217 23.30 -19.37 8.61
CA TYR A 217 22.81 -19.09 7.26
C TYR A 217 24.01 -19.09 6.31
N ASP A 218 24.02 -19.99 5.32
CA ASP A 218 25.15 -20.24 4.42
C ASP A 218 26.54 -20.23 5.11
N GLY A 219 26.63 -20.94 6.25
CA GLY A 219 27.85 -21.04 7.06
C GLY A 219 28.18 -19.84 7.95
N VAL A 220 27.34 -18.81 8.00
CA VAL A 220 27.50 -17.63 8.88
C VAL A 220 26.55 -17.74 10.07
N ALA A 221 27.11 -17.82 11.28
CA ALA A 221 26.34 -17.90 12.51
C ALA A 221 25.84 -16.53 12.96
N PHE A 222 24.59 -16.45 13.40
CA PHE A 222 23.94 -15.31 14.03
C PHE A 222 23.34 -15.75 15.36
N THR A 223 23.57 -14.99 16.42
CA THR A 223 22.73 -15.07 17.63
C THR A 223 21.34 -14.52 17.33
N ALA A 224 20.35 -14.82 18.18
CA ALA A 224 19.00 -14.27 18.06
C ALA A 224 19.00 -12.72 17.97
N ALA A 225 19.79 -12.06 18.83
CA ALA A 225 19.90 -10.61 18.82
C ALA A 225 20.59 -10.07 17.54
N GLU A 226 21.65 -10.73 17.09
CA GLU A 226 22.33 -10.36 15.84
C GLU A 226 21.43 -10.54 14.62
N GLU A 227 20.65 -11.63 14.57
CA GLU A 227 19.67 -11.86 13.50
C GLU A 227 18.63 -10.74 13.49
N CYS A 228 18.13 -10.35 14.65
CA CYS A 228 17.14 -9.29 14.72
C CYS A 228 17.64 -7.93 14.34
N HIS A 229 18.84 -7.58 14.77
CA HIS A 229 19.46 -6.33 14.35
C HIS A 229 19.77 -6.34 12.84
N ALA A 230 20.17 -7.50 12.29
CA ALA A 230 20.37 -7.67 10.86
C ALA A 230 19.07 -7.52 10.05
N VAL A 231 17.96 -8.09 10.51
CA VAL A 231 16.65 -7.94 9.88
C VAL A 231 16.19 -6.47 9.96
N GLU A 232 16.36 -5.80 11.10
CA GLU A 232 16.05 -4.38 11.23
C GLU A 232 16.90 -3.53 10.27
N PHE A 233 18.20 -3.81 10.17
CA PHE A 233 19.09 -3.18 9.20
C PHE A 233 18.61 -3.37 7.76
N LEU A 234 18.28 -4.60 7.34
CA LEU A 234 17.76 -4.88 5.99
C LEU A 234 16.45 -4.12 5.70
N ASN A 235 15.62 -3.94 6.72
CA ASN A 235 14.31 -3.29 6.58
C ASN A 235 14.33 -1.77 6.74
N LEU A 236 15.32 -1.20 7.44
CA LEU A 236 15.32 0.22 7.81
C LEU A 236 16.58 0.99 7.42
N ALA A 237 17.71 0.35 7.15
CA ALA A 237 18.90 1.08 6.68
C ALA A 237 18.65 1.74 5.33
N ARG A 238 19.29 2.88 5.08
CA ARG A 238 19.23 3.55 3.78
C ARG A 238 20.02 2.77 2.74
N PHE A 239 19.74 2.98 1.45
CA PHE A 239 20.46 2.28 0.38
C PHE A 239 21.97 2.54 0.45
N SER A 240 22.36 3.77 0.77
CA SER A 240 23.76 4.14 0.99
C SER A 240 24.42 3.46 2.20
N GLU A 241 23.68 3.24 3.29
CA GLU A 241 24.16 2.54 4.50
C GLU A 241 24.39 1.05 4.25
N MET A 242 23.74 0.50 3.23
CA MET A 242 23.93 -0.87 2.75
C MET A 242 25.12 -1.03 1.78
N ALA A 243 25.95 0.00 1.58
CA ALA A 243 27.13 -0.06 0.71
C ALA A 243 28.09 -1.23 0.98
N PRO A 244 28.29 -1.71 2.23
CA PRO A 244 29.14 -2.88 2.48
C PRO A 244 28.55 -4.22 1.98
N LEU A 245 27.27 -4.25 1.63
CA LEU A 245 26.64 -5.44 1.07
C LEU A 245 27.06 -5.66 -0.38
N THR A 246 26.93 -6.90 -0.87
CA THR A 246 27.02 -7.15 -2.31
C THR A 246 25.90 -6.41 -3.04
N ALA A 247 26.10 -6.04 -4.31
CA ALA A 247 25.09 -5.34 -5.09
C ALA A 247 23.75 -6.10 -5.11
N ALA A 248 23.80 -7.42 -5.31
CA ALA A 248 22.62 -8.29 -5.28
C ALA A 248 21.91 -8.27 -3.92
N ALA A 249 22.64 -8.37 -2.81
CA ALA A 249 22.04 -8.33 -1.48
C ALA A 249 21.45 -6.96 -1.15
N ARG A 250 22.11 -5.87 -1.56
CA ARG A 250 21.60 -4.51 -1.38
C ARG A 250 20.34 -4.27 -2.21
N ASP A 251 20.34 -4.64 -3.49
CA ASP A 251 19.17 -4.48 -4.36
C ASP A 251 18.00 -5.34 -3.88
N LEU A 252 18.25 -6.61 -3.52
CA LEU A 252 17.22 -7.49 -2.94
C LEU A 252 16.68 -6.92 -1.64
N ALA A 253 17.57 -6.49 -0.73
CA ALA A 253 17.18 -5.91 0.54
C ALA A 253 16.26 -4.71 0.32
N TYR A 254 16.58 -3.81 -0.61
CA TYR A 254 15.87 -2.54 -0.79
C TYR A 254 14.62 -2.63 -1.68
N ARG A 255 14.63 -3.48 -2.70
CA ARG A 255 13.59 -3.51 -3.76
C ARG A 255 12.64 -4.70 -3.68
N SER A 256 12.94 -5.74 -2.91
CA SER A 256 12.13 -6.95 -2.87
C SER A 256 11.38 -7.09 -1.56
N ASN A 257 10.16 -7.64 -1.66
CA ASN A 257 9.39 -8.16 -0.55
C ASN A 257 9.61 -9.69 -0.42
N PRO A 258 9.19 -10.31 0.69
CA PRO A 258 9.16 -11.77 0.84
C PRO A 258 8.35 -12.49 -0.24
N GLU A 259 7.41 -11.83 -0.89
CA GLU A 259 6.62 -12.41 -1.97
C GLU A 259 7.40 -12.46 -3.30
N GLY A 260 8.59 -11.84 -3.37
CA GLY A 260 9.45 -11.81 -4.55
C GLY A 260 8.94 -10.91 -5.68
N THR A 261 7.91 -10.09 -5.43
CA THR A 261 7.33 -9.16 -6.41
C THR A 261 8.07 -7.82 -6.39
N TRP A 262 8.37 -7.34 -7.60
CA TRP A 262 9.06 -6.07 -7.84
C TRP A 262 8.02 -4.98 -8.08
N THR A 263 7.80 -4.10 -7.11
CA THR A 263 6.96 -2.91 -7.30
C THR A 263 7.84 -1.66 -7.38
N LEU A 264 7.77 -0.97 -8.52
CA LEU A 264 8.54 0.24 -8.78
C LEU A 264 8.08 1.38 -7.85
N GLY A 265 9.03 2.18 -7.36
CA GLY A 265 8.74 3.51 -6.80
C GLY A 265 8.55 3.61 -5.28
N THR A 266 8.53 2.51 -4.52
CA THR A 266 8.49 2.54 -3.05
C THR A 266 9.33 1.42 -2.43
N ARG A 267 9.95 1.66 -1.27
CA ARG A 267 10.71 0.65 -0.52
C ARG A 267 9.77 -0.42 0.06
N PHE A 268 10.02 -1.70 -0.21
CA PHE A 268 9.18 -2.84 0.22
C PHE A 268 9.90 -3.91 1.04
N SER A 269 11.11 -3.65 1.53
CA SER A 269 11.86 -4.55 2.40
C SER A 269 11.01 -4.97 3.61
N ARG A 270 10.58 -6.24 3.66
CA ARG A 270 9.73 -6.81 4.73
C ARG A 270 10.30 -8.14 5.23
N TRP A 271 11.60 -8.20 5.45
CA TRP A 271 12.24 -9.42 5.93
C TRP A 271 11.80 -9.69 7.38
N VAL A 272 11.33 -10.89 7.67
CA VAL A 272 10.90 -11.26 9.03
C VAL A 272 12.03 -11.92 9.80
N ASN A 273 12.84 -12.71 9.10
CA ASN A 273 13.99 -13.44 9.62
C ASN A 273 15.07 -13.53 8.54
N LEU A 274 16.30 -13.92 8.91
CA LEU A 274 17.39 -14.07 7.95
C LEU A 274 17.27 -15.34 7.12
N LYS A 275 16.48 -16.34 7.54
CA LYS A 275 16.22 -17.56 6.75
C LYS A 275 15.53 -17.23 5.43
N ASP A 276 14.54 -16.35 5.46
CA ASP A 276 13.78 -15.95 4.27
C ASP A 276 14.60 -15.07 3.33
N PHE A 277 15.48 -14.21 3.89
CA PHE A 277 16.42 -13.41 3.10
C PHE A 277 17.51 -14.28 2.47
N SER A 278 18.12 -15.18 3.25
CA SER A 278 19.23 -16.04 2.81
C SER A 278 18.82 -17.12 1.82
N SER A 279 17.54 -17.50 1.78
CA SER A 279 17.03 -18.44 0.78
C SER A 279 16.91 -17.85 -0.63
N ARG A 280 17.11 -16.53 -0.79
CA ARG A 280 16.98 -15.87 -2.10
C ARG A 280 18.16 -16.14 -3.01
N PRO A 281 17.95 -16.20 -4.33
CA PRO A 281 19.03 -16.34 -5.30
C PRO A 281 20.10 -15.26 -5.11
N ASN A 282 21.37 -15.64 -5.27
CA ASN A 282 22.54 -14.77 -5.15
C ASN A 282 22.83 -14.24 -3.73
N ILE A 283 22.18 -14.78 -2.70
CA ILE A 283 22.52 -14.51 -1.30
C ILE A 283 23.34 -15.68 -0.75
N GLY A 284 24.65 -15.47 -0.63
CA GLY A 284 25.56 -16.44 -0.04
C GLY A 284 26.39 -15.88 1.12
N ALA A 285 27.39 -16.62 1.57
CA ALA A 285 28.16 -16.38 2.78
C ALA A 285 28.81 -14.99 2.79
N THR A 286 29.23 -14.49 1.62
CA THR A 286 29.78 -13.14 1.47
C THR A 286 28.74 -12.07 1.76
N ALA A 287 27.51 -12.22 1.25
CA ALA A 287 26.43 -11.29 1.54
C ALA A 287 26.06 -11.31 3.03
N LEU A 288 25.95 -12.50 3.63
CA LEU A 288 25.59 -12.66 5.03
C LEU A 288 26.68 -12.16 5.99
N ARG A 289 27.96 -12.35 5.67
CA ARG A 289 29.08 -11.70 6.41
C ARG A 289 29.02 -10.17 6.30
N GLY A 290 28.68 -9.65 5.11
CA GLY A 290 28.44 -8.23 4.89
C GLY A 290 27.31 -7.70 5.77
N ILE A 291 26.16 -8.39 5.79
CA ILE A 291 25.00 -8.05 6.62
C ILE A 291 25.36 -8.07 8.10
N LYS A 292 26.01 -9.14 8.58
CA LYS A 292 26.41 -9.25 9.99
C LYS A 292 27.30 -8.08 10.42
N THR A 293 28.28 -7.75 9.59
CA THR A 293 29.24 -6.67 9.88
C THR A 293 28.57 -5.29 9.80
N ALA A 294 27.81 -5.03 8.74
CA ALA A 294 27.17 -3.75 8.50
C ALA A 294 26.07 -3.47 9.53
N ALA A 295 25.23 -4.46 9.84
CA ALA A 295 24.21 -4.34 10.86
C ALA A 295 24.84 -4.03 12.23
N ALA A 296 25.89 -4.74 12.63
CA ALA A 296 26.55 -4.50 13.92
C ALA A 296 27.09 -3.07 14.08
N ALA A 297 27.52 -2.42 13.00
CA ALA A 297 27.97 -1.02 13.00
C ALA A 297 26.84 0.00 12.78
N TRP A 298 25.66 -0.46 12.35
CA TRP A 298 24.52 0.39 12.02
C TRP A 298 23.70 0.71 13.25
N THR A 299 23.23 1.95 13.31
CA THR A 299 22.29 2.44 14.32
C THR A 299 21.15 3.16 13.63
N LYS A 300 19.94 2.97 14.15
CA LYS A 300 18.72 3.52 13.57
C LYS A 300 18.69 5.04 13.72
N HIS A 301 18.79 5.77 12.61
CA HIS A 301 18.88 7.23 12.59
C HIS A 301 17.75 7.92 11.82
N GLY A 302 16.51 7.48 12.06
CA GLY A 302 15.33 8.09 11.47
C GLY A 302 14.97 7.50 10.11
N LEU A 303 15.04 8.31 9.04
CA LEU A 303 14.52 7.95 7.72
C LEU A 303 15.21 6.73 7.12
N SER A 304 14.40 5.87 6.53
CA SER A 304 14.74 4.60 5.92
C SER A 304 15.06 4.71 4.42
N TYR A 305 15.38 5.91 3.94
CA TYR A 305 15.72 6.18 2.55
C TYR A 305 16.76 7.31 2.47
N ASP A 306 17.49 7.39 1.36
CA ASP A 306 18.42 8.48 1.16
C ASP A 306 17.65 9.77 0.84
N THR A 307 18.04 10.87 1.48
CA THR A 307 17.56 12.21 1.16
C THR A 307 18.64 12.99 0.44
N VAL A 308 18.27 14.05 -0.28
CA VAL A 308 19.24 14.98 -0.87
C VAL A 308 20.12 15.58 0.22
N ALA A 309 19.56 15.98 1.36
CA ALA A 309 20.33 16.55 2.46
C ALA A 309 21.32 15.55 3.07
N SER A 310 20.89 14.32 3.36
CA SER A 310 21.76 13.29 3.96
C SER A 310 22.85 12.82 2.98
N THR A 311 22.49 12.61 1.72
CA THR A 311 23.43 12.28 0.66
C THR A 311 24.44 13.40 0.47
N TYR A 312 24.01 14.66 0.51
CA TYR A 312 24.89 15.81 0.31
C TYR A 312 25.86 15.95 1.49
N ALA A 313 25.37 15.83 2.73
CA ALA A 313 26.21 15.89 3.92
C ALA A 313 27.35 14.84 3.87
N ASN A 314 27.07 13.65 3.33
CA ASN A 314 27.99 12.51 3.31
C ASN A 314 28.70 12.28 1.95
N ARG A 315 28.54 13.18 0.98
CA ARG A 315 28.94 12.98 -0.42
C ARG A 315 30.37 12.47 -0.64
N VAL A 316 31.34 12.92 0.17
CA VAL A 316 32.74 12.47 0.07
C VAL A 316 32.88 10.98 0.43
N ALA A 317 32.20 10.53 1.48
CA ALA A 317 32.19 9.12 1.88
C ALA A 317 31.35 8.25 0.93
N LEU A 318 30.47 8.88 0.14
CA LEU A 318 29.59 8.22 -0.81
C LEU A 318 30.15 8.20 -2.25
N ASP A 319 31.40 8.63 -2.50
CA ASP A 319 31.95 8.57 -3.86
C ASP A 319 31.96 7.13 -4.42
N GLY A 320 31.28 6.94 -5.55
CA GLY A 320 31.09 5.64 -6.18
C GLY A 320 30.07 4.75 -5.47
N VAL A 321 29.44 5.22 -4.40
CA VAL A 321 28.39 4.50 -3.65
C VAL A 321 27.05 4.76 -4.31
N GLY A 322 26.28 3.68 -4.49
CA GLY A 322 24.91 3.76 -4.97
C GLY A 322 24.01 4.40 -3.92
N VAL A 323 23.09 5.25 -4.35
CA VAL A 323 22.08 5.92 -3.52
C VAL A 323 20.71 5.74 -4.15
N TRP A 324 19.69 5.75 -3.30
CA TRP A 324 18.30 5.76 -3.73
C TRP A 324 17.54 6.90 -3.06
N LEU A 325 17.26 7.93 -3.86
CA LEU A 325 16.46 9.07 -3.45
C LEU A 325 15.00 8.80 -3.79
N ASP A 326 14.25 8.22 -2.83
CA ASP A 326 12.87 7.74 -3.03
C ASP A 326 11.94 8.84 -3.56
N LYS A 327 12.13 10.08 -3.07
CA LYS A 327 11.28 11.22 -3.38
C LYS A 327 12.09 12.51 -3.42
N VAL A 328 12.26 13.05 -4.61
CA VAL A 328 12.91 14.35 -4.83
C VAL A 328 12.10 15.22 -5.76
N TYR A 329 12.14 16.53 -5.49
CA TYR A 329 11.45 17.54 -6.28
C TYR A 329 12.41 18.12 -7.31
N VAL A 330 11.98 18.16 -8.57
CA VAL A 330 12.78 18.70 -9.67
C VAL A 330 12.53 20.19 -9.79
N THR A 331 13.51 21.03 -9.49
CA THR A 331 13.37 22.49 -9.50
C THR A 331 13.88 23.16 -10.75
N LYS A 332 14.82 22.52 -11.46
CA LYS A 332 15.47 23.13 -12.62
C LYS A 332 16.00 22.06 -13.56
N LEU A 333 15.83 22.28 -14.86
CA LEU A 333 16.49 21.50 -15.89
C LEU A 333 17.75 22.22 -16.35
N PHE A 334 18.81 21.46 -16.60
CA PHE A 334 20.03 22.00 -17.18
C PHE A 334 20.12 21.59 -18.65
N PRO A 335 20.71 22.43 -19.50
CA PRO A 335 21.10 22.01 -20.85
C PRO A 335 21.96 20.75 -20.77
N ALA A 336 21.89 19.90 -21.80
CA ALA A 336 22.74 18.73 -21.85
C ALA A 336 24.23 19.16 -21.82
N GLU A 337 24.96 18.64 -20.85
CA GLU A 337 26.37 18.98 -20.60
C GLU A 337 27.25 17.81 -21.04
N GLN A 338 28.46 18.11 -21.50
CA GLN A 338 29.42 17.11 -21.96
C GLN A 338 30.54 16.94 -20.92
N ASP A 339 30.73 15.72 -20.44
CA ASP A 339 31.79 15.34 -19.50
C ASP A 339 32.68 14.31 -20.21
N GLY A 340 33.73 14.82 -20.88
CA GLY A 340 34.57 14.03 -21.79
C GLY A 340 33.81 13.60 -23.05
N THR A 341 33.74 12.29 -23.30
CA THR A 341 33.03 11.72 -24.46
C THR A 341 31.53 11.53 -24.22
N TRP A 342 31.06 11.77 -23.00
CA TRP A 342 29.68 11.46 -22.61
C TRP A 342 28.84 12.72 -22.51
N ARG A 343 27.65 12.66 -23.10
CA ARG A 343 26.64 13.71 -22.98
C ARG A 343 25.70 13.34 -21.84
N TRP A 344 25.39 14.28 -20.98
CA TRP A 344 24.56 14.10 -19.79
C TRP A 344 23.39 15.05 -19.82
N GLU A 345 22.22 14.57 -19.43
CA GLU A 345 21.08 15.43 -19.10
C GLU A 345 20.88 15.48 -17.60
N CYS A 346 20.93 16.69 -17.06
CA CYS A 346 20.90 16.90 -15.63
C CYS A 346 19.67 17.70 -15.21
N ALA A 347 19.14 17.38 -14.04
CA ALA A 347 18.18 18.21 -13.34
C ALA A 347 18.61 18.46 -11.90
N GLU A 348 18.22 19.62 -11.38
CA GLU A 348 18.34 19.97 -9.99
C GLU A 348 17.25 19.25 -9.21
N VAL A 349 17.66 18.41 -8.25
CA VAL A 349 16.76 17.64 -7.39
C VAL A 349 16.95 18.04 -5.93
N ARG A 350 15.82 18.19 -5.21
CA ARG A 350 15.76 18.69 -3.84
C ARG A 350 14.84 17.83 -2.97
N ASP A 351 15.04 17.85 -1.65
CA ASP A 351 14.10 17.22 -0.71
C ASP A 351 12.74 17.94 -0.67
N SER A 352 12.70 19.22 -1.02
CA SER A 352 11.48 20.01 -1.15
C SER A 352 11.70 21.19 -2.11
N PRO A 353 10.64 21.83 -2.62
CA PRO A 353 10.77 23.00 -3.49
C PRO A 353 11.57 24.15 -2.87
N SER A 354 11.60 24.25 -1.53
CA SER A 354 12.28 25.31 -0.77
C SER A 354 13.59 24.87 -0.10
N ALA A 355 13.96 23.58 -0.18
CA ALA A 355 15.18 23.07 0.44
C ALA A 355 16.40 23.76 -0.18
N ARG A 356 17.38 24.16 0.63
CA ARG A 356 18.58 24.87 0.12
C ARG A 356 19.57 23.93 -0.56
N ASN A 357 19.72 22.72 -0.02
CA ASN A 357 20.60 21.69 -0.58
C ASN A 357 19.95 21.06 -1.82
N TYR A 358 20.77 20.77 -2.82
CA TYR A 358 20.35 20.09 -4.04
C TYR A 358 21.47 19.19 -4.55
N PHE A 359 21.10 18.21 -5.38
CA PHE A 359 22.03 17.54 -6.28
C PHE A 359 21.67 17.85 -7.72
N ARG A 360 22.65 17.75 -8.62
CA ARG A 360 22.34 17.48 -10.02
C ARG A 360 22.24 15.97 -10.20
N ALA A 361 21.04 15.48 -10.51
CA ALA A 361 20.83 14.12 -10.96
C ALA A 361 21.01 14.10 -12.47
N CYS A 362 22.00 13.35 -12.95
CA CYS A 362 22.43 13.37 -14.34
C CYS A 362 22.32 11.99 -14.95
N PHE A 363 21.57 11.88 -16.05
CA PHE A 363 21.47 10.66 -16.85
C PHE A 363 22.45 10.73 -18.01
N GLN A 364 23.15 9.62 -18.26
CA GLN A 364 24.02 9.50 -19.41
C GLN A 364 23.15 9.31 -20.66
N LEU A 365 23.30 10.18 -21.64
CA LEU A 365 22.75 9.94 -22.97
C LEU A 365 23.62 8.90 -23.65
N ILE A 366 23.15 7.66 -23.66
CA ILE A 366 23.71 6.61 -24.50
C ILE A 366 23.08 6.79 -25.87
N GLY A 367 23.89 6.82 -26.94
CA GLY A 367 23.39 6.96 -28.32
C GLY A 367 22.28 5.94 -28.62
N ALA A 368 21.40 6.27 -29.56
CA ALA A 368 20.09 5.67 -29.84
C ALA A 368 20.01 4.12 -29.94
N ASP A 369 21.14 3.41 -29.91
CA ASP A 369 21.24 1.98 -30.22
C ASP A 369 21.46 1.08 -28.99
N SER A 370 21.55 1.61 -27.76
CA SER A 370 21.65 0.72 -26.58
C SER A 370 21.05 1.27 -25.28
N SER A 371 20.05 0.54 -24.79
CA SER A 371 19.35 0.64 -23.50
C SER A 371 18.26 1.73 -23.36
N SER A 372 17.14 1.28 -22.80
CA SER A 372 15.84 1.94 -22.63
C SER A 372 15.79 3.08 -21.60
N GLY A 373 16.90 3.77 -21.36
CA GLY A 373 16.99 4.81 -20.33
C GLY A 373 16.30 6.11 -20.74
N CYS A 374 16.71 6.70 -21.86
CA CYS A 374 16.14 7.93 -22.41
C CYS A 374 16.49 8.05 -23.90
N THR A 375 15.55 7.83 -24.81
CA THR A 375 15.78 8.07 -26.25
C THR A 375 15.32 9.47 -26.63
N ASP A 376 16.26 10.32 -27.08
CA ASP A 376 16.15 11.58 -27.86
C ASP A 376 15.06 12.64 -27.52
N GLY A 377 14.26 12.44 -26.47
CA GLY A 377 13.22 13.36 -26.00
C GLY A 377 13.47 13.92 -24.60
N GLY A 378 14.59 13.56 -23.98
CA GLY A 378 15.09 14.06 -22.71
C GLY A 378 14.57 13.33 -21.46
N CYS A 379 15.50 12.82 -20.63
CA CYS A 379 15.23 12.09 -19.38
C CYS A 379 14.38 12.90 -18.38
N TRP A 380 14.48 14.22 -18.47
CA TRP A 380 13.82 15.13 -17.55
C TRP A 380 12.66 15.90 -18.18
N THR A 381 12.34 15.63 -19.44
CA THR A 381 11.25 16.31 -20.14
C THR A 381 9.92 16.01 -19.46
N GLY A 382 9.16 17.07 -19.15
CA GLY A 382 7.91 16.96 -18.41
C GLY A 382 8.07 16.63 -16.91
N LYS A 383 9.30 16.67 -16.36
CA LYS A 383 9.56 16.43 -14.93
C LYS A 383 9.85 17.71 -14.14
N LEU A 384 9.90 18.87 -14.78
CA LEU A 384 10.08 20.13 -14.05
C LEU A 384 8.88 20.37 -13.13
N HIS A 385 9.15 20.74 -11.88
CA HIS A 385 8.15 20.96 -10.83
C HIS A 385 7.37 19.72 -10.41
N THR A 386 7.88 18.52 -10.68
CA THR A 386 7.28 17.25 -10.25
C THR A 386 8.15 16.53 -9.22
N TRP A 387 7.55 15.58 -8.51
CA TRP A 387 8.27 14.63 -7.67
C TRP A 387 8.69 13.41 -8.49
N VAL A 388 9.90 12.91 -8.24
CA VAL A 388 10.44 11.71 -8.90
C VAL A 388 11.26 10.88 -7.89
N GLY A 389 11.45 9.60 -8.20
CA GLY A 389 12.47 8.77 -7.56
C GLY A 389 13.75 8.77 -8.40
N VAL A 390 14.91 8.90 -7.78
CA VAL A 390 16.21 8.89 -8.46
C VAL A 390 17.11 7.82 -7.86
N GLN A 391 17.60 6.93 -8.70
CA GLN A 391 18.65 5.99 -8.33
C GLN A 391 19.90 6.24 -9.14
N GLY A 392 21.05 6.23 -8.47
CA GLY A 392 22.34 6.38 -9.15
C GLY A 392 23.51 6.25 -8.21
N TYR A 393 24.65 6.77 -8.65
CA TYR A 393 25.89 6.79 -7.88
C TYR A 393 26.31 8.22 -7.57
N VAL A 394 26.71 8.49 -6.34
CA VAL A 394 27.29 9.79 -5.99
C VAL A 394 28.70 9.86 -6.56
N ARG A 395 29.02 10.96 -7.25
CA ARG A 395 30.33 11.17 -7.91
C ARG A 395 30.74 12.62 -7.84
N PRO A 396 32.05 12.93 -7.82
CA PRO A 396 32.53 14.24 -8.16
C PRO A 396 32.02 14.67 -9.53
N SER A 397 31.74 15.95 -9.68
CA SER A 397 31.25 16.52 -10.92
C SER A 397 32.18 17.62 -11.39
N SER A 398 32.68 17.48 -12.62
CA SER A 398 33.41 18.52 -13.36
C SER A 398 32.50 19.66 -13.81
N ILE A 399 31.18 19.45 -13.75
CA ILE A 399 30.16 20.40 -14.16
C ILE A 399 30.08 21.57 -13.17
N SER A 400 30.15 22.80 -13.70
CA SER A 400 30.07 24.03 -12.89
C SER A 400 28.74 24.16 -12.14
N GLY A 401 28.77 24.65 -10.90
CA GLY A 401 27.55 24.91 -10.12
C GLY A 401 26.83 23.64 -9.61
N THR A 402 27.56 22.55 -9.40
CA THR A 402 27.07 21.31 -8.76
C THR A 402 27.49 21.21 -7.28
N GLY A 403 28.16 22.23 -6.75
CA GLY A 403 28.90 22.08 -5.48
C GLY A 403 30.04 21.05 -5.59
N GLY A 404 30.42 20.66 -6.81
CA GLY A 404 31.44 19.65 -7.12
C GLY A 404 30.94 18.21 -7.11
N TRP A 405 29.63 17.95 -6.97
CA TRP A 405 29.09 16.59 -6.86
C TRP A 405 27.78 16.39 -7.64
N LYS A 406 27.61 15.20 -8.21
CA LYS A 406 26.39 14.78 -8.92
C LYS A 406 25.93 13.40 -8.47
N VAL A 407 24.68 13.08 -8.75
CA VAL A 407 24.20 11.69 -8.79
C VAL A 407 24.20 11.27 -10.25
N ALA A 408 25.11 10.36 -10.62
CA ALA A 408 25.11 9.71 -11.93
C ALA A 408 23.94 8.71 -11.94
N ALA A 409 22.79 9.19 -12.40
CA ALA A 409 21.53 8.48 -12.34
C ALA A 409 21.50 7.38 -13.40
N THR A 410 21.15 6.17 -12.97
CA THR A 410 21.01 4.99 -13.83
C THR A 410 19.55 4.60 -14.02
N TYR A 411 18.67 5.15 -13.20
CA TYR A 411 17.23 4.96 -13.30
C TYR A 411 16.48 6.19 -12.78
N HIS A 412 15.49 6.65 -13.55
CA HIS A 412 14.36 7.42 -13.04
C HIS A 412 13.09 6.58 -13.22
N GLY A 413 12.25 6.58 -12.20
CA GLY A 413 10.84 6.27 -12.38
C GLY A 413 10.08 7.59 -12.30
N THR A 414 8.91 7.67 -12.93
CA THR A 414 7.89 8.52 -12.34
C THR A 414 7.76 8.07 -10.89
N TRP A 415 7.91 9.00 -9.94
CA TRP A 415 7.21 8.80 -8.68
C TRP A 415 5.76 9.03 -9.07
N GLU A 416 5.09 7.98 -9.53
CA GLU A 416 3.65 7.97 -9.57
C GLU A 416 3.22 7.87 -8.10
N PRO A 417 2.65 8.92 -7.48
CA PRO A 417 1.45 8.59 -6.73
C PRO A 417 0.55 7.97 -7.80
N SER A 418 -0.04 6.79 -7.58
CA SER A 418 -0.97 6.19 -8.54
C SER A 418 -1.74 7.31 -9.26
N ALA A 419 -1.56 7.38 -10.58
CA ALA A 419 -1.96 8.54 -11.35
C ALA A 419 -3.43 8.88 -11.06
N ASN A 420 -3.64 10.08 -10.49
CA ASN A 420 -4.75 11.02 -10.70
C ASN A 420 -4.98 11.82 -9.43
N VAL A 421 -4.64 13.12 -9.41
CA VAL A 421 -5.49 14.28 -9.07
C VAL A 421 -4.66 15.56 -9.29
N PRO A 422 -5.17 16.64 -9.90
CA PRO A 422 -5.89 16.80 -11.16
C PRO A 422 -4.97 17.15 -12.35
#